data_AF-A0A536WRF7-F1
#
_entry.id   AF-A0A536WRF7-F1
#
_cell.length_a   1.000
_cell.length_b   1.000
_cell.length_c   1.000
_cell.angle_alpha   90.00
_cell.angle_beta   90.00
_cell.angle_gamma   90.00
#
_symmetry.space_group_name_H-M   'P 1'
#
loop_
_entity.id
_entity.type
_entity.pdbx_description
1 polymer ?
#
loop_
_entity_poly.entity_id
_entity_poly.type
_entity_poly.pdbx_seq_one_letter_code
_entity_poly.pdbx_strand_id
1 'polypeptide(L)'
;MFANGALDLATARLFYTPHGEDHWPLGGEMPWSLLYKMAPWITASLVLAAMGALAVGFVRNREQLRRDATFVLLALVLGPGLLVNGVFKDHWNRPRPRDLIEFGAQWHYAAAPLRGEGG
;
A
#
# COMPACT_ATOMS: atom_id res chain seq x y z
N MET A 1 -4.16 -24.14 2.85
CA MET A 1 -2.69 -24.39 2.90
C MET A 1 -1.82 -23.12 2.91
N PHE A 2 -2.35 -21.89 2.78
CA PHE A 2 -1.55 -20.65 2.74
C PHE A 2 -1.44 -19.88 4.08
N ALA A 3 -1.92 -20.44 5.19
CA ALA A 3 -1.99 -19.76 6.49
C ALA A 3 -1.14 -20.49 7.56
N ASN A 4 0.08 -20.88 7.22
CA ASN A 4 0.98 -21.45 8.22
C ASN A 4 1.73 -20.32 8.93
N GLY A 5 1.05 -19.69 9.90
CA GLY A 5 1.59 -18.56 10.65
C GLY A 5 2.91 -18.85 11.36
N ALA A 6 3.20 -20.12 11.64
CA ALA A 6 4.49 -20.53 12.21
C ALA A 6 5.67 -20.31 11.25
N LEU A 7 5.49 -20.53 9.94
CA LEU A 7 6.54 -20.26 8.95
C LEU A 7 6.75 -18.76 8.76
N ASP A 8 5.66 -17.99 8.67
CA ASP A 8 5.69 -16.53 8.57
C ASP A 8 6.43 -15.90 9.77
N LEU A 9 6.12 -16.39 10.97
CA LEU A 9 6.75 -15.98 12.21
C LEU A 9 8.22 -16.40 12.31
N ALA A 10 8.55 -17.62 11.90
CA ALA A 10 9.94 -18.09 11.86
C ALA A 10 10.78 -17.25 10.91
N THR A 11 10.25 -16.91 9.73
CA THR A 11 10.91 -16.00 8.79
C THR A 11 11.02 -14.59 9.36
N ALA A 12 9.96 -14.04 9.98
CA ALA A 12 10.00 -12.72 10.60
C ALA A 12 11.05 -12.62 11.72
N ARG A 13 11.23 -13.68 12.52
CA ARG A 13 12.28 -13.74 13.55
C ARG A 13 13.70 -13.64 12.99
N LEU A 14 13.96 -14.16 11.80
CA LEU A 14 15.29 -14.08 11.18
C LEU A 14 15.71 -12.65 10.82
N PHE A 15 14.73 -11.77 10.57
CA PHE A 15 14.94 -10.39 10.17
C PHE A 15 14.57 -9.38 11.27
N TYR A 16 14.21 -9.86 12.46
CA TYR A 16 13.84 -8.99 13.58
C TYR A 16 15.09 -8.51 14.32
N THR A 17 15.27 -7.19 14.36
CA THR A 17 16.34 -6.53 15.10
C THR A 17 15.71 -5.72 16.24
N PRO A 18 15.94 -6.06 17.52
CA PRO A 18 15.24 -5.44 18.66
C PRO A 18 15.42 -3.92 18.77
N HIS A 19 16.53 -3.38 18.29
CA HIS A 19 16.95 -1.97 18.47
C HIS A 19 17.38 -1.30 17.15
N GLY A 20 16.94 -1.81 16.00
CA GLY A 20 17.22 -1.18 14.71
C GLY A 20 16.22 -0.06 14.42
N GLU A 21 16.68 1.18 14.33
CA GLU A 21 15.89 2.30 13.79
C GLU A 21 15.44 2.01 12.34
N ASP A 22 16.25 1.25 11.60
CA ASP A 22 15.95 0.82 10.23
C ASP A 22 15.12 -0.47 10.19
N HIS A 23 13.82 -0.30 9.96
CA HIS A 23 12.85 -1.40 9.85
C HIS A 23 12.94 -2.20 8.54
N TRP A 24 13.69 -1.69 7.57
CA TRP A 24 13.98 -2.38 6.32
C TRP A 24 15.41 -2.00 5.89
N PRO A 25 16.42 -2.85 6.14
CA PRO A 25 17.83 -2.50 5.93
C PRO A 25 18.17 -2.29 4.44
N LEU A 26 17.44 -2.93 3.53
CA LEU A 26 17.65 -2.82 2.08
C LEU A 26 16.90 -1.63 1.45
N GLY A 27 16.46 -0.67 2.26
CA GLY A 27 15.42 0.30 1.86
C GLY A 27 16.01 1.54 1.24
N GLY A 28 17.21 1.90 1.71
CA GLY A 28 18.08 2.87 1.07
C GLY A 28 18.78 2.34 -0.17
N GLU A 29 18.88 1.02 -0.32
CA GLU A 29 19.62 0.38 -1.41
C GLU A 29 18.87 0.40 -2.75
N MET A 30 19.63 0.42 -3.84
CA MET A 30 19.09 0.26 -5.18
C MET A 30 18.74 -1.21 -5.45
N PRO A 31 17.62 -1.51 -6.15
CA PRO A 31 16.71 -0.58 -6.83
C PRO A 31 15.54 -0.10 -5.96
N TRP A 32 15.43 -0.57 -4.71
CA TRP A 32 14.26 -0.36 -3.86
C TRP A 32 14.04 1.11 -3.50
N SER A 33 15.10 1.84 -3.18
CA SER A 33 15.00 3.26 -2.85
C SER A 33 14.56 4.11 -4.05
N LEU A 34 15.00 3.76 -5.27
CA LEU A 34 14.54 4.41 -6.49
C LEU A 34 13.06 4.13 -6.73
N LEU A 35 12.62 2.88 -6.66
CA LEU A 35 11.21 2.52 -6.83
C LEU A 35 10.32 3.25 -5.82
N TYR A 36 10.74 3.31 -4.56
CA TYR A 36 10.03 4.03 -3.51
C TYR A 36 9.94 5.54 -3.81
N LYS A 37 11.05 6.15 -4.21
CA LYS A 37 11.09 7.58 -4.60
C LYS A 37 10.30 7.87 -5.88
N MET A 38 10.25 6.94 -6.82
CA MET A 38 9.56 7.08 -8.09
C MET A 38 8.05 6.84 -8.00
N ALA A 39 7.58 6.04 -7.03
CA ALA A 39 6.16 5.69 -6.92
C ALA A 39 5.22 6.91 -6.85
N PRO A 40 5.51 7.98 -6.05
CA PRO A 40 4.71 9.20 -6.07
C PRO A 40 4.73 9.90 -7.43
N TRP A 41 5.87 9.96 -8.10
CA TRP A 41 6.02 10.62 -9.41
C TRP A 41 5.29 9.88 -10.53
N ILE A 42 5.32 8.55 -10.53
CA ILE A 42 4.56 7.72 -11.47
C ILE A 42 3.06 7.93 -11.26
N THR A 43 2.62 7.97 -10.01
CA THR A 43 1.21 8.20 -9.68
C THR A 43 0.78 9.61 -10.09
N ALA A 44 1.59 10.63 -9.78
CA ALA A 44 1.31 12.01 -10.16
C ALA A 44 1.31 12.20 -11.69
N SER A 45 2.25 11.59 -12.41
CA SER A 45 2.30 11.68 -13.87
C SER A 45 1.08 11.02 -14.52
N LEU A 46 0.60 9.89 -13.98
CA LEU A 46 -0.62 9.24 -14.45
C LEU A 46 -1.86 10.11 -14.24
N VAL A 47 -1.98 10.78 -13.09
CA VAL A 47 -3.07 11.72 -12.81
C VAL A 47 -3.01 12.91 -13.78
N LEU A 48 -1.83 13.52 -13.95
CA LEU A 48 -1.65 14.63 -14.88
C LEU A 48 -1.95 14.23 -16.34
N ALA A 49 -1.53 13.04 -16.75
CA ALA A 49 -1.84 12.51 -18.08
C ALA A 49 -3.34 12.31 -18.28
N ALA A 50 -4.04 11.78 -17.28
CA ALA A 50 -5.50 11.61 -17.33
C ALA A 50 -6.23 12.97 -17.36
N MET A 51 -5.79 13.96 -16.58
CA MET A 51 -6.33 15.32 -16.64
C MET A 51 -6.09 15.99 -18.00
N GLY A 52 -4.89 15.83 -18.56
CA GLY A 52 -4.55 16.33 -19.89
C GLY A 52 -5.39 15.68 -20.99
N ALA A 53 -5.54 14.35 -20.95
CA ALA A 53 -6.39 13.60 -21.88
C ALA A 53 -7.86 14.05 -21.79
N LEU A 54 -8.36 14.31 -20.58
CA LEU A 54 -9.69 14.83 -20.38
C LEU A 54 -9.85 16.24 -21.01
N ALA A 55 -8.90 17.14 -20.77
CA ALA A 55 -8.90 18.49 -21.34
C ALA A 55 -8.86 18.46 -22.88
N VAL A 56 -7.99 17.63 -23.47
CA VAL A 56 -7.93 17.41 -24.92
C VAL A 56 -9.24 16.82 -25.44
N GLY A 57 -9.85 15.91 -24.69
CA GLY A 57 -11.14 15.31 -25.01
C GLY A 57 -12.26 16.35 -25.11
N PHE A 58 -12.27 17.35 -24.22
CA PHE A 58 -13.21 18.48 -24.28
C PHE A 58 -12.91 19.41 -25.47
N VAL A 59 -11.66 19.83 -25.64
CA VAL A 59 -11.26 20.76 -26.72
C VAL A 59 -11.50 20.17 -28.11
N ARG A 60 -11.22 18.86 -28.28
CA ARG A 60 -11.30 18.17 -29.57
C ARG A 60 -12.62 17.42 -29.79
N ASN A 61 -13.59 17.60 -28.88
CA ASN A 61 -14.89 16.94 -28.84
C ASN A 61 -14.83 15.42 -29.05
N ARG A 62 -13.82 14.77 -28.44
CA ARG A 62 -13.60 13.32 -28.51
C ARG A 62 -14.24 12.64 -27.31
N GLU A 63 -15.48 12.17 -27.48
CA GLU A 63 -16.24 11.56 -26.39
C GLU A 63 -15.56 10.33 -25.77
N GLN A 64 -14.95 9.47 -26.59
CA GLN A 64 -14.22 8.29 -26.13
C GLN A 64 -13.07 8.67 -25.18
N LEU A 65 -12.24 9.63 -25.56
CA LEU A 65 -11.12 10.09 -24.74
C LEU A 65 -11.57 10.69 -23.41
N ARG A 66 -12.72 11.38 -23.40
CA ARG A 66 -13.31 11.91 -22.16
C ARG A 66 -13.77 10.78 -21.25
N ARG A 67 -14.48 9.78 -21.78
CA ARG A 67 -14.95 8.62 -21.01
C ARG A 67 -13.78 7.85 -20.41
N ASP A 68 -12.75 7.56 -21.21
CA ASP A 68 -11.57 6.83 -20.76
C ASP A 68 -10.80 7.60 -19.69
N ALA A 69 -10.56 8.91 -19.89
CA ALA A 69 -9.87 9.75 -18.93
C ALA A 69 -10.65 9.92 -17.62
N THR A 70 -11.98 10.10 -17.69
CA THR A 70 -12.84 10.15 -16.50
C THR A 70 -12.84 8.83 -15.75
N PHE A 71 -12.90 7.69 -16.46
CA PHE A 71 -12.82 6.37 -15.83
C PHE A 71 -11.50 6.19 -15.07
N VAL A 72 -10.37 6.52 -15.71
CA VAL A 72 -9.04 6.43 -15.07
C VAL A 72 -8.96 7.31 -13.83
N LEU A 73 -9.42 8.57 -13.91
CA LEU A 73 -9.44 9.48 -12.76
C LEU A 73 -10.31 8.93 -11.61
N LEU A 74 -11.50 8.45 -11.91
CA LEU A 74 -12.40 7.87 -10.91
C LEU A 74 -11.78 6.61 -10.28
N ALA A 75 -11.18 5.73 -11.07
CA ALA A 75 -10.52 4.54 -10.55
C ALA A 75 -9.35 4.88 -9.60
N LEU A 76 -8.56 5.90 -9.93
CA LEU A 76 -7.46 6.40 -9.08
C LEU A 76 -7.97 7.06 -7.79
N VAL A 77 -9.03 7.86 -7.85
CA VAL A 77 -9.58 8.52 -6.67
C VAL A 77 -10.31 7.52 -5.78
N LEU A 78 -11.17 6.68 -6.35
CA LEU A 78 -11.98 5.72 -5.59
C LEU A 78 -11.15 4.54 -5.09
N GLY A 79 -10.18 4.04 -5.86
CA GLY A 79 -9.34 2.91 -5.47
C GLY A 79 -8.41 3.26 -4.31
N PRO A 80 -7.21 3.78 -4.55
CA PRO A 80 -6.29 4.12 -3.47
C PRO A 80 -6.76 5.29 -2.60
N GLY A 81 -7.40 6.31 -3.18
CA GLY A 81 -7.83 7.50 -2.44
C GLY A 81 -8.92 7.22 -1.40
N LEU A 82 -9.97 6.50 -1.78
CA LEU A 82 -11.11 6.22 -0.90
C LEU A 82 -11.06 4.83 -0.27
N LEU A 83 -10.93 3.76 -1.06
CA LEU A 83 -10.96 2.40 -0.52
C LEU A 83 -9.76 2.13 0.37
N VAL A 84 -8.54 2.38 -0.11
CA VAL A 84 -7.33 2.03 0.67
C VAL A 84 -7.16 2.96 1.88
N ASN A 85 -7.11 4.28 1.64
CA ASN A 85 -6.84 5.23 2.72
C ASN A 85 -8.04 5.45 3.65
N GLY A 86 -9.29 5.38 3.17
CA GLY A 86 -10.48 5.66 3.96
C GLY A 86 -11.15 4.42 4.57
N VAL A 87 -11.18 3.29 3.84
CA VAL A 87 -11.88 2.09 4.32
C VAL A 87 -10.92 1.13 5.01
N PHE A 88 -9.81 0.78 4.38
CA PHE A 88 -8.92 -0.27 4.91
C PHE A 88 -7.94 0.22 5.97
N LYS A 89 -7.41 1.44 5.82
CA LYS A 89 -6.36 1.95 6.71
C LYS A 89 -6.79 2.05 8.18
N ASP A 90 -8.03 2.50 8.41
CA ASP A 90 -8.54 2.78 9.75
C ASP A 90 -9.27 1.59 10.40
N HIS A 91 -9.60 0.54 9.63
CA HIS A 91 -10.49 -0.53 10.12
C HIS A 91 -9.84 -1.91 10.19
N TRP A 92 -8.65 -2.11 9.60
CA TRP A 92 -8.06 -3.44 9.48
C TRP A 92 -7.37 -3.93 10.76
N ASN A 93 -6.91 -3.01 11.63
CA ASN A 93 -6.47 -3.27 13.01
C ASN A 93 -5.62 -4.52 13.23
N ARG A 94 -4.77 -4.83 12.24
CA ARG A 94 -3.94 -6.03 12.23
C ARG A 94 -2.61 -5.70 12.92
N PRO A 95 -2.29 -6.34 14.07
CA PRO A 95 -0.98 -6.20 14.69
C PRO A 95 0.08 -6.72 13.71
N ARG A 96 1.09 -5.90 13.44
CA ARG A 96 2.24 -6.31 12.62
C ARG A 96 3.11 -7.24 13.45
N PRO A 97 4.01 -8.05 12.85
CA PRO A 97 4.88 -8.96 13.61
C PRO A 97 5.59 -8.27 14.78
N ARG A 98 6.07 -7.03 14.61
CA ARG A 98 6.68 -6.23 15.68
C ARG A 98 5.77 -5.93 16.88
N ASP A 99 4.46 -5.89 16.66
CA ASP A 99 3.45 -5.53 17.66
C ASP A 99 3.04 -6.75 18.50
N LEU A 100 3.61 -7.92 18.19
CA LEU A 100 3.32 -9.16 18.88
C LEU A 100 4.12 -9.33 20.18
N ILE A 101 3.54 -10.02 21.15
CA ILE A 101 4.18 -10.38 22.42
C ILE A 101 5.51 -11.11 22.22
N GLU A 102 5.60 -11.93 21.17
CA GLU A 102 6.81 -12.66 20.80
C GLU A 102 7.99 -11.77 20.40
N PHE A 103 7.72 -10.50 20.09
CA PHE A 103 8.69 -9.48 19.74
C PHE A 103 8.72 -8.32 20.75
N GLY A 104 8.23 -8.57 21.98
CA GLY A 104 8.29 -7.62 23.10
C GLY A 104 7.17 -6.59 23.16
N ALA A 105 6.11 -6.75 22.36
CA ALA A 105 4.95 -5.85 22.33
C ALA A 105 3.70 -6.49 23.00
N GLN A 106 2.49 -5.96 22.76
CA GLN A 106 1.30 -6.31 23.58
C GLN A 106 0.25 -7.19 22.89
N TRP A 107 0.40 -7.49 21.59
CA TRP A 107 -0.67 -8.13 20.82
C TRP A 107 -0.40 -9.62 20.54
N HIS A 108 -1.45 -10.41 20.37
CA HIS A 108 -1.34 -11.81 19.94
C HIS A 108 -1.35 -11.92 18.41
N TYR A 109 -0.72 -12.98 17.89
CA TYR A 109 -0.67 -13.24 16.44
C TYR A 109 -2.08 -13.45 15.88
N ALA A 110 -2.42 -12.68 14.84
CA ALA A 110 -3.63 -12.86 14.05
C ALA A 110 -3.28 -13.40 12.66
N ALA A 111 -3.81 -14.57 12.31
CA ALA A 111 -3.61 -15.21 11.02
C ALA A 111 -4.27 -14.40 9.87
N ALA A 112 -3.57 -14.23 8.75
CA ALA A 112 -4.19 -13.69 7.53
C ALA A 112 -5.27 -14.69 7.05
N PRO A 113 -6.57 -14.32 6.91
CA PRO A 113 -7.14 -13.03 6.48
C PRO A 113 -8.08 -12.36 7.51
N LEU A 114 -7.91 -12.66 8.80
CA LEU A 114 -8.83 -12.21 9.85
C LEU A 114 -8.55 -10.76 10.26
N ARG A 115 -9.61 -10.02 10.61
CA ARG A 115 -9.50 -8.69 11.24
C ARG A 115 -8.83 -8.88 12.60
N GLY A 116 -7.79 -8.10 12.88
CA GLY A 116 -7.17 -8.10 14.20
C GLY A 116 -8.03 -7.31 15.18
N GLU A 117 -8.01 -7.69 16.45
CA GLU A 117 -8.59 -6.90 17.55
C GLU A 117 -7.62 -5.81 18.05
N GLY A 118 -6.56 -5.55 17.27
CA GLY A 118 -5.48 -4.61 17.57
C GLY A 118 -5.84 -3.17 17.25
N GLY A 119 -6.30 -2.43 18.25
CA GLY A 119 -6.72 -1.03 18.22
C GLY A 119 -5.96 -0.12 17.26
#